data_AF-A0A535HDZ2-F1
#
_entry.id   AF-A0A535HDZ2-F1
#
_cell.length_a   1.000
_cell.length_b   1.000
_cell.length_c   1.000
_cell.angle_alpha   90.00
_cell.angle_beta   90.00
_cell.angle_gamma   90.00
#
_symmetry.space_group_name_H-M   'P 1'
#
loop_
_entity.id
_entity.type
_entity.pdbx_description
1 polymer ?
#
loop_
_entity_poly.entity_id
_entity_poly.type
_entity_poly.pdbx_seq_one_letter_code
_entity_poly.pdbx_strand_id
1 'polypeptide(L)'
;MDGGMMWLGLLMMVVGLLVFAGIILLAVWAVTRLTSSERGRSSGTANSAEDPLVILQRRYARGEIGHDDYERIRSDLQGKG
;
A
#
# COMPACT_ATOMS: atom_id res chain seq x y z
N MET A 1 -32.85 28.58 25.71
CA MET A 1 -31.69 27.81 26.19
C MET A 1 -31.51 26.66 25.23
N ASP A 2 -30.87 26.88 24.06
CA ASP A 2 -31.03 25.97 22.90
C ASP A 2 -29.71 25.58 22.21
N GLY A 3 -28.56 25.94 22.78
CA GLY A 3 -27.25 25.60 22.22
C GLY A 3 -26.83 24.14 22.44
N GLY A 4 -27.34 23.49 23.50
CA GLY A 4 -26.93 22.14 23.88
C GLY A 4 -27.40 21.05 22.92
N MET A 5 -28.60 21.19 22.35
CA MET A 5 -29.15 20.21 21.41
C MET A 5 -28.39 20.18 20.07
N MET A 6 -27.92 21.34 19.59
CA MET A 6 -27.14 21.43 18.35
C MET A 6 -25.75 20.78 18.49
N TRP A 7 -25.08 21.01 19.62
CA TRP A 7 -23.78 20.40 19.90
C TRP A 7 -23.86 18.88 20.07
N LEU A 8 -24.93 18.38 20.71
CA LEU A 8 -25.18 16.93 20.85
C LEU A 8 -25.42 16.26 19.49
N GLY A 9 -26.18 16.91 18.59
CA GLY A 9 -26.41 16.40 17.23
C GLY A 9 -25.12 16.33 16.41
N LEU A 10 -24.28 17.36 16.50
CA LEU A 10 -23.00 17.42 15.80
C LEU A 10 -22.02 16.36 16.33
N LEU A 11 -21.97 16.17 17.66
CA LEU A 11 -21.16 15.14 18.29
C LEU A 11 -21.58 13.74 17.83
N MET A 12 -22.88 13.44 17.81
CA MET A 12 -23.39 12.14 17.33
C MET A 12 -23.06 11.88 15.85
N MET A 13 -23.13 12.92 15.01
CA MET A 13 -22.76 12.81 13.60
C MET A 13 -21.27 12.48 13.42
N VAL A 14 -20.39 13.15 14.18
CA VAL A 14 -18.94 12.90 14.14
C VAL A 14 -18.62 11.52 14.67
N VAL A 15 -19.25 11.09 15.77
CA VAL A 15 -19.06 9.74 16.31
C VAL A 15 -19.50 8.68 15.31
N GLY A 16 -20.65 8.86 14.64
CA GLY A 16 -21.09 7.96 13.58
C GLY A 16 -20.10 7.88 12.42
N LEU A 17 -19.55 9.02 11.98
CA LEU A 17 -18.52 9.08 10.94
C LEU A 17 -17.24 8.36 11.37
N LEU A 18 -16.80 8.55 12.62
CA LEU A 18 -15.61 7.89 13.17
C LEU A 18 -15.79 6.38 13.27
N VAL A 19 -16.96 5.90 13.69
CA VAL A 19 -17.28 4.47 13.72
C VAL A 19 -17.24 3.90 12.30
N PHE A 20 -17.85 4.58 11.34
CA PHE A 20 -17.84 4.15 9.93
C PHE A 20 -16.42 4.14 9.35
N ALA A 21 -15.65 5.20 9.56
CA ALA A 21 -14.25 5.29 9.16
C ALA A 21 -13.41 4.18 9.82
N GLY A 22 -13.67 3.88 11.10
CA GLY A 22 -13.02 2.80 11.84
C GLY A 22 -13.32 1.42 11.24
N ILE A 23 -14.57 1.17 10.82
CA ILE A 23 -14.95 -0.06 10.11
C ILE A 23 -14.21 -0.17 8.78
N ILE A 24 -14.13 0.91 8.01
CA ILE A 24 -13.38 0.93 6.74
C ILE A 24 -11.89 0.67 7.01
N LEU A 25 -11.29 1.33 8.01
CA LEU A 25 -9.90 1.08 8.39
C LEU A 25 -9.67 -0.37 8.80
N LEU A 26 -10.57 -0.97 9.57
CA LEU A 26 -10.51 -2.38 9.95
C LEU A 26 -10.64 -3.31 8.75
N ALA A 27 -11.55 -3.02 7.82
CA ALA A 27 -11.72 -3.79 6.60
C ALA A 27 -10.47 -3.72 5.72
N VAL A 28 -9.93 -2.52 5.51
CA VAL A 28 -8.67 -2.31 4.79
C VAL A 28 -7.56 -3.07 5.52
N TRP A 29 -7.38 -2.87 6.83
CA TRP A 29 -6.36 -3.56 7.62
C TRP A 29 -6.47 -5.09 7.54
N ALA A 30 -7.67 -5.65 7.60
CA ALA A 30 -7.91 -7.08 7.45
C ALA A 30 -7.51 -7.57 6.05
N VAL A 31 -7.89 -6.86 4.99
CA VAL A 31 -7.49 -7.18 3.61
C VAL A 31 -5.97 -7.05 3.45
N THR A 32 -5.35 -5.99 3.97
CA THR A 32 -3.91 -5.78 3.91
C THR A 32 -3.17 -6.88 4.69
N ARG A 33 -3.68 -7.32 5.83
CA ARG A 33 -3.13 -8.41 6.65
C ARG A 33 -3.20 -9.74 5.89
N LEU A 34 -4.33 -10.05 5.26
CA LEU A 34 -4.55 -11.28 4.50
C LEU A 34 -3.71 -11.31 3.21
N THR A 35 -3.67 -10.22 2.43
CA THR A 35 -2.82 -10.13 1.23
C THR A 35 -1.32 -10.03 1.57
N SER A 36 -0.96 -9.53 2.76
CA SER A 36 0.42 -9.55 3.25
C SER A 36 0.84 -10.95 3.71
N SER A 37 -0.09 -11.81 4.12
CA SER A 37 0.20 -13.23 4.41
C SER A 37 0.50 -14.03 3.13
N GLU A 38 -0.11 -13.71 2.00
CA GLU A 38 0.26 -14.29 0.69
C GLU A 38 1.52 -13.63 0.08
N ARG A 39 1.81 -12.37 0.45
CA ARG A 39 3.11 -11.71 0.20
C ARG A 39 4.16 -12.00 1.29
N GLY A 40 3.91 -12.98 2.15
CA GLY A 40 4.87 -13.54 3.11
C GLY A 40 6.01 -14.34 2.46
N ARG A 41 6.22 -14.22 1.14
CA ARG A 41 7.43 -14.65 0.42
C ARG A 41 8.18 -13.50 -0.25
N SER A 42 7.78 -12.26 -0.01
CA SER A 42 8.55 -11.06 -0.40
C SER A 42 8.36 -9.98 0.66
N SER A 43 8.83 -10.35 1.86
CA SER A 43 9.38 -9.48 2.89
C SER A 43 9.34 -7.97 2.64
N GLY A 44 8.50 -7.28 3.41
CA GLY A 44 8.87 -5.97 3.90
C GLY A 44 9.96 -6.10 4.97
N THR A 45 11.01 -5.29 4.83
CA THR A 45 12.07 -4.97 5.81
C THR A 45 13.41 -5.68 5.61
N ALA A 46 14.17 -5.27 4.59
CA ALA A 46 15.59 -4.97 4.75
C ALA A 46 16.07 -4.06 3.61
N ASN A 47 16.52 -2.87 3.99
CA ASN A 47 17.39 -1.96 3.22
C ASN A 47 16.72 -0.92 2.30
N SER A 48 16.78 0.31 2.78
CA SER A 48 16.63 1.59 2.10
C SER A 48 17.68 1.82 0.99
N ALA A 49 17.91 0.84 0.12
CA ALA A 49 18.69 0.99 -1.11
C ALA A 49 17.82 0.41 -2.23
N GLU A 50 17.08 1.30 -2.89
CA GLU A 50 16.25 1.08 -4.08
C GLU A 50 16.61 -0.22 -4.83
N ASP A 51 15.81 -1.28 -4.64
CA ASP A 51 16.04 -2.57 -5.28
C ASP A 51 16.16 -2.35 -6.80
N PRO A 52 17.32 -2.66 -7.42
CA PRO A 52 17.55 -2.37 -8.84
C PRO A 52 16.48 -3.00 -9.75
N LEU A 53 15.81 -4.06 -9.30
CA LEU A 53 14.66 -4.65 -10.00
C LEU A 53 13.44 -3.72 -10.03
N VAL A 54 13.19 -2.97 -8.96
CA VAL A 54 12.06 -2.03 -8.86
C VAL A 54 12.32 -0.80 -9.74
N ILE A 55 13.56 -0.32 -9.82
CA ILE A 55 13.95 0.75 -10.75
C ILE A 55 13.76 0.29 -12.20
N LEU A 56 14.22 -0.92 -12.52
CA LEU A 56 14.10 -1.52 -13.85
C LEU A 56 12.62 -1.67 -14.25
N GLN A 57 11.77 -2.16 -13.34
CA GLN A 57 10.33 -2.30 -13.58
C GLN A 57 9.65 -0.95 -13.84
N ARG A 58 10.02 0.10 -13.10
CA ARG A 58 9.47 1.45 -13.30
C ARG A 58 9.83 2.02 -14.68
N ARG A 59 11.05 1.80 -15.16
CA ARG A 59 11.49 2.28 -16.49
C ARG A 59 10.87 1.48 -17.64
N TYR A 60 10.71 0.18 -17.47
CA TYR A 60 9.94 -0.66 -18.40
C TYR A 60 8.47 -0.22 -18.48
N ALA A 61 7.83 0.06 -17.34
CA ALA A 61 6.45 0.56 -17.30
C ALA A 61 6.29 1.94 -17.96
N ARG A 62 7.35 2.76 -17.94
CA ARG A 62 7.40 4.03 -18.66
C ARG A 62 7.70 3.87 -20.15
N GLY A 63 8.08 2.67 -20.60
CA GLY A 63 8.50 2.39 -21.98
C GLY A 63 9.88 2.95 -22.33
N GLU A 64 10.68 3.34 -21.33
CA GLU A 64 12.07 3.81 -21.54
C GLU A 64 13.02 2.66 -21.87
N ILE A 65 12.60 1.42 -21.62
CA ILE A 65 13.38 0.19 -21.83
C ILE A 65 12.49 -0.82 -22.55
N GLY A 66 13.03 -1.48 -23.57
CA GLY A 66 12.34 -2.55 -24.30
C GLY A 66 12.23 -3.85 -23.50
N HIS A 67 11.37 -4.76 -23.97
CA HIS A 67 11.17 -6.06 -23.34
C HIS A 67 12.45 -6.92 -23.32
N ASP A 68 13.25 -6.87 -24.38
CA ASP A 68 14.50 -7.63 -24.49
C ASP A 68 15.56 -7.17 -23.46
N ASP A 69 15.74 -5.85 -23.35
CA ASP A 69 16.63 -5.24 -22.35
C ASP A 69 16.15 -5.50 -20.91
N TYR A 70 14.83 -5.46 -20.69
CA TYR A 70 14.23 -5.76 -19.38
C TYR A 70 14.58 -7.19 -18.94
N GLU A 71 14.34 -8.19 -19.78
CA GLU A 71 14.58 -9.60 -19.45
C GLU A 71 16.07 -9.90 -19.25
N ARG A 72 16.96 -9.29 -20.05
CA ARG A 72 18.41 -9.41 -19.88
C ARG A 72 18.87 -8.88 -18.51
N ILE A 73 18.50 -7.64 -18.16
CA ILE A 73 18.93 -7.00 -16.92
C ILE A 73 18.30 -7.70 -15.71
N ARG A 74 17.03 -8.08 -15.83
CA ARG A 74 16.30 -8.83 -14.80
C ARG A 74 16.95 -10.19 -14.51
N SER A 75 17.47 -10.87 -15.53
CA SER A 75 18.17 -12.15 -15.37
C SER A 75 19.54 -11.96 -14.71
N ASP A 76 20.29 -10.92 -15.07
CA ASP A 76 21.58 -10.58 -14.44
C ASP A 76 21.41 -10.21 -12.95
N LEU A 77 20.36 -9.45 -12.62
CA LEU A 77 20.06 -9.05 -11.25
C LEU A 77 19.59 -10.21 -10.36
N GLN A 78 18.88 -11.19 -10.94
CA GLN A 78 18.46 -12.40 -10.21
C GLN A 78 19.59 -13.44 -10.06
N GLY A 79 20.55 -13.47 -10.98
CA GLY A 79 21.70 -14.39 -10.94
C GLY A 79 22.83 -13.96 -9.99
N LYS A 80 22.75 -12.77 -9.38
CA LYS A 80 23.72 -12.22 -8.42
C LYS A 80 23.25 -12.29 -6.96
N GLY A 81 22.37 -13.24 -6.65
CA GLY A 81 21.86 -13.54 -5.29
C GLY A 81 22.51 -14.76 -4.65
#